data_AF-A0A6L6VFF7-F1
#
_entry.id   AF-A0A6L6VFF7-F1
#
_cell.length_a   1.000
_cell.length_b   1.000
_cell.length_c   1.000
_cell.angle_alpha   90.00
_cell.angle_beta   90.00
_cell.angle_gamma   90.00
#
_symmetry.space_group_name_H-M   'P 1'
#
loop_
_entity.id
_entity.type
_entity.pdbx_description
1 polymer ?
#
loop_
_entity_poly.entity_id
_entity_poly.type
_entity_poly.pdbx_seq_one_letter_code
_entity_poly.pdbx_strand_id
1 'polypeptide(L)'
;MATFQSYVICTSPRSGSTLLCNMLTATGVAGKPKSYFHQGPITDWLSYLNLDINPSLPESNLLAAIFEAPVEKGRNGTGLFGLRLQRHSFDLFVEKLAVLYPVLASDRQRIEAAFGPTLFIHLTRLDKVQQAVSYVKAQQTGLWHRAPDGTELERLSAPRDPIYDAAEIRARYDEFNRYNRAWQSWFDMQGIQSLRITYEALCADPIASLKDVLVQLGVNGEAASSVVPGTAKLADGINQSWETRFRKEHLQGDPL
;
A
#
# COMPACT_ATOMS: atom_id res chain seq x y z
N MET A 1 -8.60 -15.38 20.76
CA MET A 1 -8.47 -13.91 20.75
C MET A 1 -7.51 -13.53 19.63
N ALA A 2 -7.72 -12.43 18.92
CA ALA A 2 -6.83 -12.02 17.84
C ALA A 2 -5.44 -11.68 18.40
N THR A 3 -4.40 -12.22 17.79
CA THR A 3 -2.99 -12.05 18.22
C THR A 3 -2.48 -10.63 17.96
N PHE A 4 -3.08 -9.93 17.00
CA PHE A 4 -2.73 -8.57 16.60
C PHE A 4 -3.85 -7.59 16.90
N GLN A 5 -3.50 -6.32 17.09
CA GLN A 5 -4.44 -5.19 17.19
C GLN A 5 -4.40 -4.30 15.95
N SER A 6 -3.35 -4.45 15.13
CA SER A 6 -3.21 -3.73 13.87
C SER A 6 -2.41 -4.52 12.83
N TYR A 7 -2.45 -4.05 11.59
CA TYR A 7 -1.57 -4.52 10.54
C TYR A 7 -1.20 -3.42 9.56
N VAL A 8 -0.01 -3.54 8.97
CA VAL A 8 0.52 -2.60 7.99
C VAL A 8 0.78 -3.34 6.68
N ILE A 9 0.09 -2.94 5.62
CA ILE A 9 0.36 -3.35 4.24
C ILE A 9 1.51 -2.47 3.71
N CYS A 10 2.73 -2.98 3.84
CA CYS A 10 3.96 -2.43 3.28
C CYS A 10 4.00 -2.72 1.77
N THR A 11 3.95 -1.68 0.95
CA THR A 11 3.78 -1.86 -0.49
C THR A 11 4.39 -0.74 -1.34
N SER A 12 4.24 -0.82 -2.65
CA SER A 12 4.60 0.22 -3.61
C SER A 12 3.46 0.45 -4.62
N PRO A 13 3.42 1.60 -5.33
CA PRO A 13 2.31 1.89 -6.23
C PRO A 13 2.11 0.80 -7.28
N ARG A 14 0.86 0.48 -7.63
CA ARG A 14 0.52 -0.52 -8.67
C ARG A 14 0.93 -1.97 -8.36
N SER A 15 0.96 -2.32 -7.07
CA SER A 15 1.22 -3.68 -6.54
C SER A 15 -0.04 -4.49 -6.22
N GLY A 16 -1.25 -3.93 -6.42
CA GLY A 16 -2.52 -4.57 -6.02
C GLY A 16 -3.00 -4.22 -4.62
N SER A 17 -2.37 -3.28 -3.92
CA SER A 17 -2.78 -2.89 -2.56
C SER A 17 -4.22 -2.41 -2.44
N THR A 18 -4.76 -1.74 -3.47
CA THR A 18 -6.18 -1.32 -3.47
C THR A 18 -7.13 -2.51 -3.52
N LEU A 19 -6.81 -3.54 -4.32
CA LEU A 19 -7.58 -4.78 -4.38
C LEU A 19 -7.63 -5.43 -2.98
N LEU A 20 -6.45 -5.62 -2.37
CA LEU A 20 -6.36 -6.22 -1.03
C LEU A 20 -7.10 -5.38 0.02
N CYS A 21 -6.94 -4.06 0.03
CA CYS A 21 -7.63 -3.19 0.98
C CYS A 21 -9.16 -3.27 0.87
N ASN A 22 -9.68 -3.26 -0.37
CA ASN A 22 -11.12 -3.36 -0.62
C ASN A 22 -11.66 -4.71 -0.16
N MET A 23 -10.93 -5.80 -0.44
CA MET A 23 -11.31 -7.14 0.01
C MET A 23 -11.28 -7.26 1.53
N LEU A 24 -10.22 -6.80 2.20
CA LEU A 24 -10.14 -6.79 3.68
C LEU A 24 -11.30 -6.00 4.30
N THR A 25 -11.65 -4.85 3.73
CA THR A 25 -12.81 -4.06 4.16
C THR A 25 -14.12 -4.83 4.01
N ALA A 26 -14.30 -5.51 2.87
CA ALA A 26 -15.51 -6.26 2.56
C ALA A 26 -15.75 -7.47 3.48
N THR A 27 -14.70 -7.99 4.14
CA THR A 27 -14.86 -9.09 5.12
C THR A 27 -15.62 -8.68 6.37
N GLY A 28 -15.66 -7.38 6.70
CA GLY A 28 -16.25 -6.88 7.94
C GLY A 28 -15.53 -7.30 9.23
N VAL A 29 -14.38 -7.99 9.15
CA VAL A 29 -13.64 -8.49 10.32
C VAL A 29 -12.19 -7.97 10.40
N ALA A 30 -11.67 -7.36 9.33
CA ALA A 30 -10.27 -6.91 9.22
C ALA A 30 -10.11 -5.39 9.09
N GLY A 31 -11.06 -4.60 9.62
CA GLY A 31 -11.03 -3.15 9.54
C GLY A 31 -11.15 -2.60 8.11
N LYS A 32 -10.69 -1.37 7.90
CA LYS A 32 -10.75 -0.61 6.64
C LYS A 32 -9.39 0.02 6.33
N PRO A 33 -8.43 -0.76 5.80
CA PRO A 33 -7.08 -0.27 5.57
C PRO A 33 -7.05 0.84 4.52
N LYS A 34 -6.40 1.95 4.85
CA LYS A 34 -6.21 3.12 3.97
C LYS A 34 -4.80 3.69 4.08
N SER A 35 -4.46 4.59 3.17
CA SER A 35 -3.25 5.41 3.29
C SER A 35 -3.63 6.72 3.97
N TYR A 36 -3.09 6.92 5.18
CA TYR A 36 -3.27 8.17 5.94
C TYR A 36 -2.00 9.03 5.93
N PHE A 37 -0.84 8.38 5.82
CA PHE A 37 0.46 9.03 5.90
C PHE A 37 1.09 9.09 4.50
N HIS A 38 0.92 10.22 3.84
CA HIS A 38 1.49 10.51 2.53
C HIS A 38 2.76 11.34 2.65
N GLN A 39 3.66 11.24 1.68
CA GLN A 39 4.80 12.15 1.62
C GLN A 39 4.32 13.60 1.45
N GLY A 40 4.87 14.53 2.22
CA GLY A 40 4.50 15.95 2.18
C GLY A 40 4.57 16.60 3.56
N PRO A 41 4.15 17.86 3.69
CA PRO A 41 4.01 18.54 4.98
C PRO A 41 3.01 17.82 5.91
N ILE A 42 3.27 17.82 7.22
CA ILE A 42 2.33 17.24 8.21
C ILE A 42 0.97 17.94 8.22
N THR A 43 0.90 19.19 7.75
CA THR A 43 -0.36 19.93 7.60
C THR A 43 -1.31 19.26 6.62
N ASP A 44 -0.78 18.56 5.61
CA ASP A 44 -1.60 17.80 4.66
C ASP A 44 -2.27 16.61 5.36
N TRP A 45 -1.61 16.02 6.37
CA TRP A 45 -2.21 14.96 7.20
C TRP A 45 -3.34 15.51 8.07
N LEU A 46 -3.18 16.68 8.67
CA LEU A 46 -4.24 17.36 9.43
C LEU A 46 -5.47 17.60 8.56
N SER A 47 -5.27 18.19 7.37
CA SER A 47 -6.36 18.44 6.41
C SER A 47 -7.02 17.13 5.96
N TYR A 48 -6.24 16.11 5.61
CA TYR A 48 -6.76 14.81 5.18
C TYR A 48 -7.60 14.12 6.26
N LEU A 49 -7.17 14.22 7.52
CA LEU A 49 -7.87 13.62 8.66
C LEU A 49 -9.05 14.47 9.18
N ASN A 50 -9.21 15.69 8.64
CA ASN A 50 -10.15 16.73 9.09
C ASN A 50 -9.94 17.09 10.57
N LEU A 51 -8.69 17.32 10.95
CA LEU A 51 -8.31 17.72 12.31
C LEU A 51 -8.19 19.24 12.38
N ASP A 52 -9.09 19.88 13.12
CA ASP A 52 -9.04 21.31 13.42
C ASP A 52 -8.17 21.55 14.67
N ILE A 53 -6.85 21.60 14.44
CA ILE A 53 -5.84 21.75 15.49
C ILE A 53 -4.94 22.92 15.11
N ASN A 54 -4.65 23.78 16.10
CA ASN A 54 -3.74 24.91 15.91
C ASN A 54 -2.34 24.40 15.49
N PRO A 55 -1.86 24.73 14.26
CA PRO A 55 -0.58 24.24 13.75
C PRO A 55 0.63 24.83 14.49
N SER A 56 0.42 25.84 15.35
CA SER A 56 1.47 26.43 16.20
C SER A 56 1.78 25.61 17.46
N LEU A 57 1.04 24.52 17.73
CA LEU A 57 1.38 23.60 18.82
C LEU A 57 2.71 22.89 18.57
N PRO A 58 3.40 22.41 19.62
CA PRO A 58 4.57 21.56 19.45
C PRO A 58 4.28 20.38 18.52
N GLU A 59 5.23 20.04 17.65
CA GLU A 59 5.04 18.98 16.64
C GLU A 59 4.60 17.66 17.27
N SER A 60 5.15 17.29 18.43
CA SER A 60 4.73 16.09 19.18
C SER A 60 3.24 16.05 19.49
N ASN A 61 2.62 17.19 19.79
CA ASN A 61 1.19 17.28 20.09
C ASN A 61 0.35 17.13 18.83
N LEU A 62 0.80 17.72 17.72
CA LEU A 62 0.17 17.52 16.40
C LEU A 62 0.23 16.05 16.00
N LEU A 63 1.41 15.42 16.13
CA LEU A 63 1.63 14.03 15.78
C LEU A 63 0.81 13.07 16.65
N ALA A 64 0.66 13.33 17.95
CA ALA A 64 -0.20 12.53 18.82
C ALA A 64 -1.63 12.46 18.26
N ALA A 65 -2.22 13.60 17.93
CA ALA A 65 -3.56 13.64 17.36
C ALA A 65 -3.63 13.03 15.94
N ILE A 66 -2.62 13.27 15.11
CA ILE A 66 -2.55 12.72 13.74
C ILE A 66 -2.48 11.19 13.75
N PHE A 67 -1.71 10.60 14.67
CA PHE A 67 -1.54 9.15 14.74
C PHE A 67 -2.72 8.46 15.45
N GLU A 68 -3.40 9.13 16.38
CA GLU A 68 -4.59 8.60 17.03
C GLU A 68 -5.85 8.64 16.13
N ALA A 69 -6.06 9.75 15.42
CA ALA A 69 -7.27 9.99 14.63
C ALA A 69 -7.65 8.90 13.60
N PRO A 70 -6.73 8.25 12.87
CA PRO A 70 -7.09 7.21 11.92
C PRO A 70 -7.46 5.88 12.57
N VAL A 71 -7.12 5.64 13.85
CA VAL A 71 -7.22 4.30 14.46
C VAL A 71 -8.67 3.80 14.49
N GLU A 72 -9.59 4.57 15.07
CA GLU A 72 -11.01 4.16 15.14
C GLU A 72 -11.67 4.11 13.75
N LYS A 73 -11.34 5.07 12.88
CA LYS A 73 -11.83 5.09 11.49
C LYS A 73 -11.34 3.87 10.70
N GLY A 74 -10.09 3.45 10.92
CA GLY A 74 -9.48 2.29 10.27
C GLY A 74 -9.87 0.96 10.91
N ARG A 75 -10.26 0.94 12.19
CA ARG A 75 -10.92 -0.20 12.83
C ARG A 75 -12.28 -0.50 12.23
N ASN A 76 -13.02 0.54 11.84
CA ASN A 76 -14.29 0.42 11.11
C ASN A 76 -15.27 -0.56 11.79
N GLY A 77 -15.41 -0.45 13.12
CA GLY A 77 -16.27 -1.31 13.94
C GLY A 77 -15.69 -2.69 14.28
N THR A 78 -14.45 -2.99 13.85
CA THR A 78 -13.73 -4.22 14.16
C THR A 78 -12.64 -4.00 15.22
N GLY A 79 -12.05 -5.07 15.74
CA GLY A 79 -10.92 -5.00 16.68
C GLY A 79 -9.56 -4.70 16.04
N LEU A 80 -9.47 -4.63 14.70
CA LEU A 80 -8.21 -4.51 13.97
C LEU A 80 -8.08 -3.19 13.24
N PHE A 81 -7.01 -2.44 13.52
CA PHE A 81 -6.65 -1.27 12.72
C PHE A 81 -5.81 -1.69 11.50
N GLY A 82 -6.30 -1.39 10.29
CA GLY A 82 -5.55 -1.63 9.05
C GLY A 82 -4.90 -0.35 8.52
N LEU A 83 -3.63 -0.43 8.11
CA LEU A 83 -2.90 0.66 7.48
C LEU A 83 -2.26 0.22 6.16
N ARG A 84 -2.33 1.06 5.12
CA ARG A 84 -1.60 0.87 3.86
C ARG A 84 -0.50 1.92 3.74
N LEU A 85 0.76 1.48 3.73
CA LEU A 85 1.93 2.34 3.56
C LEU A 85 2.64 2.07 2.24
N GLN A 86 2.72 3.12 1.42
CA GLN A 86 3.53 3.15 0.22
C GLN A 86 4.98 3.47 0.59
N ARG A 87 5.96 2.85 -0.10
CA ARG A 87 7.37 3.00 0.27
C ARG A 87 7.85 4.46 0.23
N HIS A 88 7.38 5.28 -0.71
CA HIS A 88 7.78 6.69 -0.80
C HIS A 88 7.34 7.52 0.42
N SER A 89 6.28 7.12 1.13
CA SER A 89 5.82 7.81 2.34
C SER A 89 6.47 7.28 3.63
N PHE A 90 7.18 6.15 3.54
CA PHE A 90 7.59 5.40 4.72
C PHE A 90 8.62 6.12 5.57
N ASP A 91 9.63 6.75 4.94
CA ASP A 91 10.74 7.37 5.66
C ASP A 91 10.23 8.56 6.50
N LEU A 92 9.34 9.39 5.94
CA LEU A 92 8.66 10.46 6.67
C LEU A 92 7.81 9.89 7.82
N PHE A 93 7.07 8.81 7.58
CA PHE A 93 6.23 8.19 8.60
C PHE A 93 7.05 7.72 9.82
N VAL A 94 8.19 7.05 9.62
CA VAL A 94 9.04 6.61 10.74
C VAL A 94 9.79 7.75 11.40
N GLU A 95 10.20 8.77 10.65
CA GLU A 95 10.76 10.00 11.19
C GLU A 95 9.78 10.65 12.18
N LYS A 96 8.51 10.79 11.79
CA LYS A 96 7.48 11.39 12.65
C LYS A 96 7.11 10.50 13.83
N LEU A 97 7.12 9.18 13.68
CA LEU A 97 7.03 8.27 14.83
C LEU A 97 8.18 8.44 15.82
N ALA A 98 9.40 8.72 15.34
CA ALA A 98 10.55 8.97 16.21
C ALA A 98 10.42 10.27 17.00
N VAL A 99 9.78 11.30 16.42
CA VAL A 99 9.41 12.53 17.16
C VAL A 99 8.35 12.24 18.22
N LEU A 100 7.33 11.44 17.88
CA LEU A 100 6.25 11.10 18.81
C LEU A 100 6.69 10.18 19.95
N TYR A 101 7.62 9.25 19.67
CA TYR A 101 8.13 8.25 20.62
C TYR A 101 9.66 8.24 20.66
N PRO A 102 10.31 9.29 21.21
CA PRO A 102 11.76 9.48 21.12
C PRO A 102 12.57 8.48 21.96
N VAL A 103 11.94 7.87 22.97
CA VAL A 103 12.62 6.94 23.89
C VAL A 103 12.67 5.50 23.34
N LEU A 104 11.80 5.16 22.39
CA LEU A 104 11.77 3.80 21.82
C LEU A 104 12.91 3.59 20.83
N ALA A 105 13.54 2.42 20.90
CA ALA A 105 14.79 2.12 20.23
C ALA A 105 14.65 1.73 18.75
N SER A 106 13.46 1.33 18.31
CA SER A 106 13.22 0.80 16.96
C SER A 106 11.91 1.30 16.37
N ASP A 107 11.83 1.35 15.04
CA ASP A 107 10.60 1.75 14.33
C ASP A 107 9.47 0.78 14.64
N ARG A 108 9.77 -0.53 14.73
CA ARG A 108 8.80 -1.55 15.12
C ARG A 108 8.13 -1.19 16.46
N GLN A 109 8.92 -0.89 17.48
CA GLN A 109 8.39 -0.53 18.80
C GLN A 109 7.53 0.74 18.72
N ARG A 110 7.91 1.73 17.92
CA ARG A 110 7.14 2.96 17.74
C ARG A 110 5.81 2.73 17.03
N ILE A 111 5.80 1.87 16.00
CA ILE A 111 4.58 1.45 15.32
C ILE A 111 3.66 0.69 16.28
N GLU A 112 4.22 -0.25 17.05
CA GLU A 112 3.46 -1.02 18.05
C GLU A 112 2.97 -0.16 19.22
N ALA A 113 3.69 0.91 19.59
CA ALA A 113 3.22 1.90 20.57
C ALA A 113 2.06 2.75 20.04
N ALA A 114 2.08 3.09 18.75
CA ALA A 114 1.01 3.86 18.11
C ALA A 114 -0.26 3.02 17.88
N PHE A 115 -0.11 1.76 17.47
CA PHE A 115 -1.20 0.96 16.90
C PHE A 115 -1.41 -0.41 17.57
N GLY A 116 -0.66 -0.71 18.63
CA GLY A 116 -0.67 -2.02 19.27
C GLY A 116 0.10 -3.10 18.50
N PRO A 117 0.13 -4.36 18.99
CA PRO A 117 0.79 -5.47 18.32
C PRO A 117 0.42 -5.56 16.83
N THR A 118 1.43 -5.47 15.96
CA THR A 118 1.25 -5.21 14.52
C THR A 118 1.72 -6.39 13.67
N LEU A 119 0.87 -6.86 12.75
CA LEU A 119 1.30 -7.74 11.66
C LEU A 119 1.78 -6.91 10.46
N PHE A 120 2.98 -7.20 9.96
CA PHE A 120 3.51 -6.56 8.75
C PHE A 120 3.27 -7.44 7.52
N ILE A 121 2.57 -6.91 6.53
CA ILE A 121 2.24 -7.58 5.27
C ILE A 121 3.03 -6.92 4.15
N HIS A 122 3.96 -7.64 3.52
CA HIS A 122 4.68 -7.15 2.35
C HIS A 122 3.96 -7.57 1.07
N LEU A 123 3.25 -6.63 0.45
CA LEU A 123 2.61 -6.83 -0.85
C LEU A 123 3.48 -6.24 -1.96
N THR A 124 4.02 -7.10 -2.81
CA THR A 124 4.90 -6.71 -3.93
C THR A 124 4.42 -7.31 -5.26
N ARG A 125 4.70 -6.63 -6.37
CA ARG A 125 4.50 -7.20 -7.71
C ARG A 125 5.83 -7.75 -8.21
N LEU A 126 5.86 -9.01 -8.64
CA LEU A 126 7.12 -9.63 -9.09
C LEU A 126 7.58 -9.01 -10.41
N ASP A 127 6.66 -8.82 -11.36
CA ASP A 127 7.01 -8.20 -12.64
C ASP A 127 7.08 -6.67 -12.54
N LYS A 128 8.30 -6.15 -12.31
CA LYS A 128 8.56 -4.71 -12.22
C LYS A 128 8.40 -3.95 -13.53
N VAL A 129 8.53 -4.62 -14.68
CA VAL A 129 8.28 -3.96 -15.98
C VAL A 129 6.79 -3.71 -16.13
N GLN A 130 5.96 -4.72 -15.88
CA GLN A 130 4.51 -4.53 -15.93
C GLN A 130 4.04 -3.52 -14.86
N GLN A 131 4.69 -3.49 -13.69
CA GLN A 131 4.41 -2.50 -12.65
C GLN A 131 4.70 -1.08 -13.17
N ALA A 132 5.89 -0.86 -13.74
CA ALA A 132 6.33 0.41 -14.30
C ALA A 132 5.43 0.89 -15.43
N VAL A 133 5.19 0.05 -16.45
CA VAL A 133 4.29 0.36 -17.58
C VAL A 133 2.89 0.72 -17.08
N SER A 134 2.37 -0.06 -16.12
CA SER A 134 1.05 0.24 -15.55
C SER A 134 1.01 1.57 -14.80
N TYR A 135 2.11 1.98 -14.16
CA TYR A 135 2.19 3.25 -13.44
C TYR A 135 2.26 4.43 -14.42
N VAL A 136 3.16 4.38 -15.40
CA VAL A 136 3.33 5.43 -16.42
C VAL A 136 2.03 5.67 -17.19
N LYS A 137 1.36 4.59 -17.61
CA LYS A 137 0.06 4.69 -18.27
C LYS A 137 -1.01 5.32 -17.36
N ALA A 138 -1.05 4.93 -16.08
CA ALA A 138 -2.02 5.49 -15.13
C ALA A 138 -1.77 7.00 -14.87
N GLN A 139 -0.51 7.43 -14.80
CA GLN A 139 -0.16 8.84 -14.68
C GLN A 139 -0.61 9.66 -15.89
N GLN A 140 -0.37 9.14 -17.10
CA GLN A 140 -0.72 9.85 -18.33
C GLN A 140 -2.23 9.90 -18.57
N THR A 141 -2.91 8.76 -18.40
CA THR A 141 -4.35 8.65 -18.61
C THR A 141 -5.15 9.24 -17.45
N GLY A 142 -4.55 9.41 -16.28
CA GLY A 142 -5.23 9.79 -15.05
C GLY A 142 -6.05 8.67 -14.41
N LEU A 143 -6.20 7.49 -15.02
CA LEU A 143 -7.03 6.38 -14.51
C LEU A 143 -6.21 5.43 -13.64
N TRP A 144 -6.55 5.35 -12.36
CA TRP A 144 -5.81 4.55 -11.37
C TRP A 144 -6.54 3.27 -10.98
N HIS A 145 -7.87 3.29 -10.90
CA HIS A 145 -8.67 2.12 -10.52
C HIS A 145 -9.97 2.03 -11.33
N ARG A 146 -10.38 0.80 -11.65
CA ARG A 146 -11.65 0.47 -12.32
C ARG A 146 -12.31 -0.71 -11.61
N ALA A 147 -13.63 -0.71 -11.57
CA ALA A 147 -14.44 -1.83 -11.11
C ALA A 147 -14.52 -2.95 -12.17
N PRO A 148 -14.89 -4.18 -11.78
CA PRO A 148 -15.10 -5.31 -12.69
C PRO A 148 -16.09 -5.01 -13.84
N ASP A 149 -17.12 -4.21 -13.56
CA ASP A 149 -18.17 -3.83 -14.51
C ASP A 149 -17.74 -2.75 -15.52
N GLY A 150 -16.53 -2.20 -15.41
CA GLY A 150 -16.07 -1.11 -16.27
C GLY A 150 -16.09 0.27 -15.63
N THR A 151 -16.77 0.45 -14.49
CA THR A 151 -16.92 1.75 -13.83
C THR A 151 -15.57 2.27 -13.35
N GLU A 152 -15.27 3.54 -13.64
CA GLU A 152 -14.05 4.19 -13.14
C GLU A 152 -14.19 4.46 -11.64
N LEU A 153 -13.26 3.92 -10.84
CA LEU A 153 -13.27 4.10 -9.39
C LEU A 153 -12.41 5.30 -8.96
N GLU A 154 -11.34 5.60 -9.71
CA GLU A 154 -10.44 6.70 -9.39
C GLU A 154 -9.76 7.25 -10.65
N ARG A 155 -10.04 8.52 -10.94
CA ARG A 155 -9.40 9.31 -11.99
C ARG A 155 -8.84 10.60 -11.39
N LEU A 156 -7.52 10.81 -11.48
CA LEU A 156 -6.83 11.95 -10.86
C LEU A 156 -6.52 13.08 -11.86
N SER A 157 -6.68 12.84 -13.16
CA SER A 157 -6.49 13.84 -14.21
C SER A 157 -7.34 13.56 -15.45
N ALA A 158 -7.51 14.58 -16.30
CA ALA A 158 -8.25 14.46 -17.54
C ALA A 158 -7.64 13.37 -18.45
N PRO A 159 -8.47 12.55 -19.12
CA PRO A 159 -7.98 11.48 -19.99
C PRO A 159 -7.12 12.05 -21.11
N ARG A 160 -5.98 11.40 -21.35
CA ARG A 160 -5.07 11.66 -22.47
C ARG A 160 -4.70 10.33 -23.11
N ASP A 161 -4.44 10.36 -24.42
CA ASP A 161 -3.91 9.20 -25.12
C ASP A 161 -2.51 8.88 -24.58
N PRO A 162 -2.30 7.67 -24.05
CA PRO A 162 -1.02 7.32 -23.46
C PRO A 162 0.05 7.14 -24.55
N ILE A 163 1.23 7.72 -24.32
CA ILE A 163 2.38 7.68 -25.22
C ILE A 163 3.50 6.86 -24.56
N TYR A 164 4.10 5.95 -25.33
CA TYR A 164 5.23 5.16 -24.88
C TYR A 164 6.42 6.06 -24.55
N ASP A 165 6.88 6.00 -23.31
CA ASP A 165 8.04 6.72 -22.81
C ASP A 165 9.01 5.73 -22.14
N ALA A 166 10.02 5.31 -22.89
CA ALA A 166 10.98 4.32 -22.41
C ALA A 166 11.81 4.83 -21.22
N ALA A 167 12.14 6.12 -21.21
CA ALA A 167 12.94 6.72 -20.15
C ALA A 167 12.15 6.76 -18.83
N GLU A 168 10.88 7.17 -18.89
CA GLU A 168 10.02 7.18 -17.71
C GLU A 168 9.70 5.77 -17.22
N ILE A 169 9.45 4.81 -18.13
CA ILE A 169 9.26 3.39 -17.75
C ILE A 169 10.53 2.86 -17.07
N ARG A 170 11.72 3.16 -17.58
CA ARG A 170 13.00 2.76 -16.95
C ARG A 170 13.15 3.38 -15.56
N ALA A 171 12.87 4.67 -15.43
CA ALA A 171 12.95 5.35 -14.14
C ALA A 171 12.03 4.71 -13.09
N ARG A 172 10.79 4.38 -13.46
CA ARG A 172 9.83 3.69 -12.60
C ARG A 172 10.23 2.25 -12.29
N TYR A 173 10.75 1.52 -13.28
CA TYR A 173 11.26 0.17 -13.08
C TYR A 173 12.39 0.15 -12.03
N ASP A 174 13.37 1.04 -12.16
CA ASP A 174 14.48 1.14 -11.22
C ASP A 174 13.98 1.60 -9.85
N GLU A 175 13.03 2.52 -9.81
CA GLU A 175 12.38 2.99 -8.57
C GLU A 175 11.66 1.86 -7.82
N PHE A 176 10.82 1.08 -8.49
CA PHE A 176 10.09 -0.02 -7.83
C PHE A 176 11.01 -1.16 -7.39
N ASN A 177 12.14 -1.37 -8.09
CA ASN A 177 13.19 -2.25 -7.61
C ASN A 177 13.87 -1.72 -6.35
N ARG A 178 14.18 -0.41 -6.28
CA ARG A 178 14.69 0.22 -5.06
C ARG A 178 13.70 0.12 -3.91
N TYR A 179 12.42 0.37 -4.14
CA TYR A 179 11.39 0.23 -3.09
C TYR A 179 11.28 -1.18 -2.55
N ASN A 180 11.32 -2.19 -3.43
CA ASN A 180 11.28 -3.59 -3.01
C ASN A 180 12.49 -3.96 -2.14
N ARG A 181 13.70 -3.50 -2.50
CA ARG A 181 14.90 -3.70 -1.68
C ARG A 181 14.81 -2.96 -0.35
N ALA A 182 14.36 -1.70 -0.36
CA ALA A 182 14.28 -0.89 0.84
C ALA A 182 13.28 -1.44 1.87
N TRP A 183 12.17 -2.03 1.44
CA TRP A 183 11.27 -2.76 2.35
C TRP A 183 11.95 -3.97 2.98
N GLN A 184 12.63 -4.79 2.18
CA GLN A 184 13.36 -5.96 2.69
C GLN A 184 14.44 -5.56 3.70
N SER A 185 15.28 -4.59 3.35
CA SER A 185 16.32 -4.10 4.26
C SER A 185 15.74 -3.55 5.56
N TRP A 186 14.58 -2.88 5.51
CA TRP A 186 13.91 -2.42 6.72
C TRP A 186 13.38 -3.58 7.58
N PHE A 187 12.74 -4.59 6.97
CA PHE A 187 12.29 -5.77 7.72
C PHE A 187 13.46 -6.48 8.41
N ASP A 188 14.58 -6.66 7.71
CA ASP A 188 15.78 -7.30 8.25
C ASP A 188 16.37 -6.48 9.41
N MET A 189 16.48 -5.17 9.24
CA MET A 189 16.98 -4.25 10.28
C MET A 189 16.12 -4.27 11.55
N GLN A 190 14.79 -4.38 11.39
CA GLN A 190 13.85 -4.40 12.51
C GLN A 190 13.59 -5.81 13.08
N GLY A 191 14.20 -6.85 12.50
CA GLY A 191 13.93 -8.25 12.88
C GLY A 191 12.45 -8.65 12.66
N ILE A 192 11.83 -8.13 11.60
CA ILE A 192 10.41 -8.38 11.27
C ILE A 192 10.31 -9.53 10.27
N GLN A 193 9.58 -10.58 10.63
CA GLN A 193 9.10 -11.58 9.68
C GLN A 193 7.78 -11.11 9.07
N SER A 194 7.82 -10.58 7.85
CA SER A 194 6.62 -10.11 7.17
C SER A 194 5.85 -11.24 6.51
N LEU A 195 4.51 -11.14 6.51
CA LEU A 195 3.64 -11.94 5.66
C LEU A 195 3.82 -11.48 4.21
N ARG A 196 4.40 -12.34 3.37
CA ARG A 196 4.68 -12.01 1.96
C ARG A 196 3.50 -12.37 1.09
N ILE A 197 3.06 -11.41 0.27
CA ILE A 197 2.01 -11.59 -0.73
C ILE A 197 2.51 -11.02 -2.04
N THR A 198 2.31 -11.75 -3.12
CA THR A 198 2.61 -11.24 -4.47
C THR A 198 1.32 -10.78 -5.14
N TYR A 199 1.43 -9.73 -5.96
CA TYR A 199 0.34 -9.30 -6.83
C TYR A 199 -0.18 -10.44 -7.70
N GLU A 200 0.74 -11.27 -8.20
CA GLU A 200 0.47 -12.40 -9.06
C GLU A 200 -0.37 -13.46 -8.33
N ALA A 201 -0.01 -13.85 -7.11
CA ALA A 201 -0.81 -14.77 -6.31
C ALA A 201 -2.17 -14.17 -5.93
N LEU A 202 -2.18 -12.89 -5.52
CA LEU A 202 -3.40 -12.15 -5.18
C LEU A 202 -4.38 -12.08 -6.36
N CYS A 203 -3.89 -11.96 -7.59
CA CYS A 203 -4.73 -11.94 -8.78
C CYS A 203 -5.14 -13.34 -9.26
N ALA A 204 -4.29 -14.36 -9.06
CA ALA A 204 -4.58 -15.72 -9.47
C ALA A 204 -5.68 -16.34 -8.61
N ASP A 205 -5.61 -16.15 -7.28
CA ASP A 205 -6.65 -16.58 -6.35
C ASP A 205 -6.83 -15.54 -5.23
N PRO A 206 -7.67 -14.50 -5.47
CA PRO A 206 -7.91 -13.44 -4.50
C PRO A 206 -8.52 -13.95 -3.19
N ILE A 207 -9.37 -14.98 -3.26
CA ILE A 207 -10.11 -15.50 -2.10
C ILE A 207 -9.19 -16.34 -1.22
N ALA A 208 -8.38 -17.22 -1.80
CA ALA A 208 -7.37 -17.97 -1.05
C ALA A 208 -6.35 -17.02 -0.40
N SER A 209 -5.85 -16.04 -1.16
CA SER A 209 -4.91 -15.03 -0.63
C SER A 209 -5.51 -14.23 0.53
N LEU A 210 -6.79 -13.84 0.42
CA LEU A 210 -7.50 -13.13 1.49
C LEU A 210 -7.70 -14.03 2.71
N LYS A 211 -8.10 -15.29 2.53
CA LYS A 211 -8.25 -16.27 3.60
C LYS A 211 -6.95 -16.45 4.39
N ASP A 212 -5.83 -16.60 3.69
CA ASP A 212 -4.52 -16.72 4.32
C ASP A 212 -4.17 -15.49 5.16
N VAL A 213 -4.43 -14.28 4.66
CA VAL A 213 -4.23 -13.03 5.43
C VAL A 213 -5.08 -13.01 6.69
N LEU A 214 -6.37 -13.36 6.59
CA LEU A 214 -7.27 -13.37 7.74
C LEU A 214 -6.84 -14.37 8.81
N VAL A 215 -6.39 -15.57 8.40
CA VAL A 215 -5.86 -16.58 9.32
C VAL A 215 -4.61 -16.06 10.03
N GLN A 216 -3.68 -15.42 9.31
CA GLN A 216 -2.47 -14.84 9.90
C GLN A 216 -2.77 -13.67 10.84
N LEU A 217 -3.83 -12.90 10.57
CA LEU A 217 -4.33 -11.86 11.47
C LEU A 217 -5.02 -12.43 12.72
N GLY A 218 -5.31 -13.73 12.76
CA GLY A 218 -6.02 -14.38 13.87
C GLY A 218 -7.52 -14.09 13.90
N VAL A 219 -8.13 -13.78 12.75
CA VAL A 219 -9.58 -13.59 12.60
C VAL A 219 -10.20 -14.70 11.74
N ASN A 220 -11.52 -14.70 11.62
CA ASN A 220 -12.24 -15.76 10.89
C ASN A 220 -11.90 -15.74 9.39
N GLY A 221 -11.10 -16.72 8.94
CA GLY A 221 -10.72 -16.88 7.54
C GLY A 221 -11.89 -17.17 6.60
N GLU A 222 -12.98 -17.76 7.09
CA GLU A 222 -14.18 -18.04 6.27
C GLU A 222 -14.92 -16.77 5.86
N ALA A 223 -14.65 -15.62 6.49
CA ALA A 223 -15.17 -14.34 6.03
C ALA A 223 -14.68 -13.95 4.62
N ALA A 224 -13.63 -14.60 4.10
CA ALA A 224 -13.18 -14.41 2.72
C ALA A 224 -14.18 -14.98 1.69
N SER A 225 -14.92 -16.04 2.02
CA SER A 225 -15.73 -16.81 1.07
C SER A 225 -16.91 -16.01 0.48
N SER A 226 -17.37 -14.96 1.16
CA SER A 226 -18.45 -14.08 0.69
C SER A 226 -17.96 -12.80 -0.01
N VAL A 227 -16.65 -12.60 -0.14
CA VAL A 227 -16.08 -11.39 -0.73
C VAL A 227 -16.03 -11.50 -2.25
N VAL A 228 -16.43 -10.44 -2.94
CA VAL A 228 -16.24 -10.29 -4.38
C VAL A 228 -15.14 -9.26 -4.64
N PRO A 229 -14.10 -9.58 -5.44
CA PRO A 229 -13.05 -8.64 -5.79
C PRO A 229 -13.59 -7.35 -6.44
N GLY A 230 -13.44 -6.21 -5.75
CA GLY A 230 -14.02 -4.93 -6.18
C GLY A 230 -13.20 -4.12 -7.18
N THR A 231 -12.10 -4.64 -7.71
CA THR A 231 -11.24 -3.92 -8.68
C THR A 231 -10.82 -4.84 -9.82
N ALA A 232 -10.86 -4.32 -11.05
CA ALA A 232 -10.39 -4.99 -12.24
C ALA A 232 -8.92 -4.68 -12.57
N LYS A 233 -8.27 -5.59 -13.30
CA LYS A 233 -6.96 -5.33 -13.91
C LYS A 233 -7.13 -4.26 -15.01
N LEU A 234 -6.27 -3.25 -14.99
CA LEU A 234 -6.24 -2.16 -16.00
C LEU A 234 -5.34 -2.47 -17.22
N ALA A 235 -4.67 -3.63 -17.23
CA ALA A 235 -3.78 -3.99 -18.33
C ALA A 235 -4.60 -4.33 -19.58
N ASP A 236 -4.22 -3.74 -20.70
CA ASP A 236 -4.81 -4.00 -22.03
C ASP A 236 -3.70 -4.14 -23.10
N GLY A 237 -4.09 -4.11 -24.38
CA GLY A 237 -3.15 -4.24 -25.50
C GLY A 237 -2.07 -3.16 -25.54
N ILE A 238 -2.32 -1.96 -24.99
CA ILE A 238 -1.31 -0.90 -24.91
C ILE A 238 -0.24 -1.29 -23.87
N ASN A 239 -0.65 -1.81 -22.71
CA ASN A 239 0.28 -2.31 -21.70
C ASN A 239 1.18 -3.39 -22.29
N GLN A 240 0.60 -4.39 -22.97
CA GLN A 240 1.35 -5.51 -23.53
C GLN A 240 2.33 -5.05 -24.63
N SER A 241 1.92 -4.09 -25.47
CA SER A 241 2.76 -3.48 -26.50
C SER A 241 3.97 -2.76 -25.88
N TRP A 242 3.75 -1.92 -24.86
CA TRP A 242 4.82 -1.20 -24.17
C TRP A 242 5.77 -2.13 -23.42
N GLU A 243 5.24 -3.15 -22.75
CA GLU A 243 6.04 -4.15 -22.04
C GLU A 243 6.96 -4.90 -23.02
N THR A 244 6.42 -5.39 -24.13
CA THR A 244 7.19 -6.11 -25.16
C THR A 244 8.28 -5.22 -25.74
N ARG A 245 7.92 -3.98 -26.10
CA ARG A 245 8.85 -3.00 -26.65
C ARG A 245 9.97 -2.66 -25.67
N PHE A 246 9.63 -2.34 -24.42
CA PHE A 246 10.59 -1.97 -23.38
C PHE A 246 11.56 -3.11 -23.07
N ARG A 247 11.06 -4.33 -22.92
CA ARG A 247 11.91 -5.52 -22.68
C ARG A 247 12.90 -5.73 -23.82
N LYS A 248 12.46 -5.57 -25.07
CA LYS A 248 13.32 -5.67 -26.25
C LYS A 248 14.40 -4.59 -26.27
N GLU A 249 14.04 -3.34 -25.97
CA GLU A 249 14.95 -2.19 -26.04
C GLU A 249 15.95 -2.13 -24.88
N HIS A 250 15.59 -2.61 -23.68
CA HIS A 250 16.33 -2.31 -22.45
C HIS A 250 16.74 -3.51 -21.59
N LEU A 251 16.17 -4.69 -21.82
CA LEU A 251 16.43 -5.89 -20.99
C LEU A 251 16.97 -7.07 -21.80
N GLN A 252 17.22 -6.90 -23.11
CA GLN A 252 17.99 -7.89 -23.87
C GLN A 252 19.46 -7.87 -23.40
N GLY A 253 19.83 -8.88 -22.60
CA GLY A 253 21.18 -9.06 -22.04
C GLY A 253 21.28 -8.98 -20.53
N ASP A 254 20.19 -8.66 -19.82
CA ASP A 254 20.13 -8.62 -18.36
C ASP A 254 19.41 -9.90 -17.87
N PRO A 255 20.09 -10.86 -17.23
CA PRO A 255 19.43 -12.05 -16.71
C PRO A 255 18.51 -11.64 -15.55
N LEU A 256 17.23 -12.00 -15.66
CA LEU A 256 16.22 -11.90 -14.61
C LEU A 256 16.66 -12.58 -13.31
#